data_AF-A0A813M8R6-F1
#
_entry.id   AF-A0A813M8R6-F1
#
_cell.length_a   1.000
_cell.length_b   1.000
_cell.length_c   1.000
_cell.angle_alpha   90.00
_cell.angle_beta   90.00
_cell.angle_gamma   90.00
#
_symmetry.space_group_name_H-M   'P 1'
#
loop_
_entity.id
_entity.type
_entity.pdbx_description
1 polymer ?
#
loop_
_entity_poly.entity_id
_entity_poly.type
_entity_poly.pdbx_seq_one_letter_code
_entity_poly.pdbx_strand_id
1 'polypeptide(L)'
;MTNIVKVFHDIPRVKSLYDSLEIKLKRHENNYFVGKSLDSIDQSLCVLVRPIAEVTSSNLSATVSVDIQSKIRKIHWVLNCKENFAENVKRKYSEKQYTSFFDIYNDCKIIYQEHCPNYCEAKATVSSENGRRVHKKKTKENEVGENQIGDANFYMLYMLVIV
;
A
#
# COMPACT_ATOMS: atom_id res chain seq x y z
N MET A 1 4.33 -28.26 -0.42
CA MET A 1 3.55 -27.32 0.41
C MET A 1 4.47 -26.18 0.80
N THR A 2 4.26 -24.97 0.28
CA THR A 2 5.07 -23.80 0.64
C THR A 2 4.62 -23.33 2.01
N ASN A 3 5.45 -23.44 3.04
CA ASN A 3 5.15 -22.90 4.35
C ASN A 3 5.06 -21.37 4.23
N ILE A 4 3.85 -20.82 4.33
CA ILE A 4 3.65 -19.37 4.37
C ILE A 4 4.17 -18.89 5.72
N VAL A 5 5.32 -18.21 5.69
CA VAL A 5 5.89 -17.56 6.88
C VAL A 5 5.07 -16.31 7.16
N LYS A 6 4.31 -16.37 8.25
CA LYS A 6 3.57 -15.22 8.76
C LYS A 6 4.55 -14.21 9.36
N VAL A 7 4.52 -12.98 8.87
CA VAL A 7 5.47 -11.94 9.29
C VAL A 7 4.97 -10.98 10.37
N PHE A 8 3.67 -10.97 10.67
CA PHE A 8 3.09 -10.11 11.71
C PHE A 8 2.13 -10.87 12.62
N HIS A 9 1.94 -10.35 13.84
CA HIS A 9 0.81 -10.78 14.68
C HIS A 9 -0.54 -10.48 14.00
N ASP A 10 -1.52 -11.36 14.23
CA ASP A 10 -2.89 -11.08 13.83
C ASP A 10 -3.44 -9.91 14.64
N ILE A 11 -4.21 -9.06 13.97
CA ILE A 11 -4.97 -8.02 14.64
C ILE A 11 -6.20 -8.70 15.26
N PRO A 12 -6.41 -8.61 16.59
CA PRO A 12 -7.57 -9.23 17.23
C PRO A 12 -8.89 -8.71 16.66
N ARG A 13 -9.86 -9.61 16.44
CA ARG A 13 -11.18 -9.26 15.86
C ARG A 13 -12.00 -8.27 16.70
N VAL A 14 -11.73 -8.22 18.01
CA VAL A 14 -12.40 -7.33 18.97
C VAL A 14 -11.94 -5.87 18.86
N LYS A 15 -10.86 -5.58 18.12
CA LYS A 15 -10.39 -4.21 17.94
C LYS A 15 -11.37 -3.40 17.10
N SER A 16 -11.44 -2.09 17.40
CA SER A 16 -12.22 -1.19 16.58
C SER A 16 -11.64 -1.09 15.16
N LEU A 17 -12.47 -0.64 14.21
CA LEU A 17 -12.04 -0.34 12.85
C LEU A 17 -10.82 0.60 12.83
N TYR A 18 -10.85 1.64 13.66
CA TYR A 18 -9.83 2.68 13.72
C TYR A 18 -8.52 2.15 14.28
N ASP A 19 -8.54 1.38 15.38
CA ASP A 19 -7.31 0.79 15.93
C ASP A 19 -6.69 -0.21 14.95
N SER A 20 -7.54 -0.99 14.28
CA SER A 20 -7.09 -1.96 13.27
C SER A 20 -6.45 -1.27 12.07
N LEU A 21 -6.99 -0.13 11.66
CA LEU A 21 -6.46 0.67 10.56
C LEU A 21 -5.17 1.38 10.98
N GLU A 22 -5.10 1.94 12.18
CA GLU A 22 -3.90 2.58 12.72
C GLU A 22 -2.71 1.62 12.75
N ILE A 23 -2.90 0.37 13.19
CA ILE A 23 -1.85 -0.66 13.15
C ILE A 23 -1.36 -0.86 11.70
N LYS A 24 -2.27 -0.95 10.74
CA LYS A 24 -1.91 -1.14 9.32
C LYS A 24 -1.19 0.07 8.73
N LEU A 25 -1.61 1.28 9.09
CA LEU A 25 -0.96 2.53 8.70
C LEU A 25 0.46 2.61 9.28
N LYS A 26 0.64 2.31 10.56
CA LYS A 26 1.96 2.28 11.22
C LYS A 26 2.90 1.25 10.60
N ARG A 27 2.40 0.07 10.23
CA ARG A 27 3.17 -0.92 9.47
C ARG A 27 3.59 -0.34 8.11
N HIS A 28 2.68 0.32 7.40
CA HIS A 28 2.96 0.95 6.10
C HIS A 28 3.97 2.11 6.20
N GLU A 29 3.85 2.97 7.21
CA GLU A 29 4.81 4.07 7.50
C GLU A 29 6.24 3.56 7.69
N ASN A 30 6.40 2.36 8.24
CA ASN A 30 7.69 1.70 8.42
C ASN A 30 8.13 0.87 7.21
N ASN A 31 7.49 1.05 6.05
CA ASN A 31 7.68 0.24 4.85
C ASN A 31 7.58 -1.28 5.14
N TYR A 32 6.65 -1.66 6.02
CA TYR A 32 6.47 -3.02 6.53
C TYR A 32 7.75 -3.67 7.08
N PHE A 33 8.77 -2.88 7.43
CA PHE A 33 10.08 -3.37 7.90
C PHE A 33 10.81 -4.26 6.90
N VAL A 34 10.51 -4.14 5.59
CA VAL A 34 11.18 -4.93 4.54
C VAL A 34 12.68 -4.69 4.58
N GLY A 35 13.46 -5.78 4.66
CA GLY A 35 14.92 -5.73 4.68
C GLY A 35 15.54 -5.26 6.00
N LYS A 36 14.75 -5.06 7.06
CA LYS A 36 15.26 -4.73 8.39
C LYS A 36 15.47 -6.00 9.22
N SER A 37 16.59 -6.07 9.94
CA SER A 37 16.82 -7.09 10.97
C SER A 37 15.89 -6.85 12.16
N LEU A 38 15.37 -7.92 12.77
CA LEU A 38 14.45 -7.83 13.91
C LEU A 38 15.05 -7.07 15.10
N ASP A 39 16.34 -7.24 15.36
CA ASP A 39 17.03 -6.58 16.48
C ASP A 39 17.16 -5.06 16.28
N SER A 40 17.10 -4.59 15.03
CA SER A 40 17.15 -3.17 14.69
C SER A 40 15.79 -2.46 14.81
N ILE A 41 14.71 -3.21 15.04
CA ILE A 41 13.37 -2.65 15.13
C ILE A 41 13.16 -2.06 16.51
N ASP A 42 12.64 -0.84 16.56
CA ASP A 42 12.31 -0.13 17.79
C ASP A 42 11.33 -0.95 18.65
N GLN A 43 11.81 -1.36 19.82
CA GLN A 43 11.07 -2.19 20.77
C GLN A 43 9.97 -1.42 21.51
N SER A 44 9.99 -0.09 21.45
CA SER A 44 8.92 0.76 21.99
C SER A 44 7.64 0.73 21.14
N LEU A 45 7.74 0.27 19.88
CA LEU A 45 6.59 0.11 19.00
C LEU A 45 5.60 -0.93 19.56
N CYS A 46 4.31 -0.66 19.37
CA CYS A 46 3.25 -1.60 19.71
C CYS A 46 3.56 -3.01 19.14
N VAL A 47 3.37 -4.05 19.96
CA VAL A 47 3.58 -5.46 19.59
C VAL A 47 2.87 -5.80 18.28
N LEU A 48 1.66 -5.28 18.06
CA LEU A 48 0.89 -5.56 16.85
C LEU A 48 1.42 -4.83 15.61
N VAL A 49 2.26 -3.81 15.76
CA VAL A 49 2.92 -3.14 14.62
C VAL A 49 4.20 -3.90 14.24
N ARG A 50 4.92 -4.43 15.23
CA ARG A 50 6.20 -5.10 15.03
C ARG A 50 6.04 -6.42 14.25
N PRO A 51 7.00 -6.77 13.38
CA PRO A 51 7.04 -8.08 12.76
C PRO A 51 7.52 -9.15 13.74
N ILE A 52 7.12 -10.39 13.49
CA ILE A 52 7.50 -11.58 14.28
C ILE A 52 8.59 -12.42 13.59
N ALA A 53 8.89 -12.08 12.34
CA ALA A 53 9.89 -12.71 11.49
C ALA A 53 10.46 -11.65 10.55
N GLU A 54 11.66 -11.88 10.02
CA GLU A 54 12.25 -10.97 9.04
C GLU A 54 11.33 -10.81 7.82
N VAL A 55 11.15 -9.56 7.40
CA VAL A 55 10.24 -9.22 6.32
C VAL A 55 11.01 -9.09 5.00
N THR A 56 10.63 -9.90 4.04
CA THR A 56 11.09 -9.85 2.65
C THR A 56 9.91 -9.53 1.73
N SER A 57 10.17 -9.10 0.50
CA SER A 57 9.08 -8.81 -0.45
C SER A 57 8.20 -10.03 -0.73
N SER A 58 8.78 -11.24 -0.71
CA SER A 58 8.06 -12.49 -0.98
C SER A 58 7.13 -12.88 0.16
N ASN A 59 7.63 -12.94 1.40
CA ASN A 59 6.81 -13.32 2.55
C ASN A 59 5.80 -12.23 2.95
N LEU A 60 6.11 -10.96 2.69
CA LEU A 60 5.17 -9.86 2.84
C LEU A 60 3.98 -10.05 1.90
N SER A 61 4.23 -10.33 0.63
CA SER A 61 3.15 -10.51 -0.37
C SER A 61 2.27 -11.73 -0.06
N ALA A 62 2.84 -12.75 0.59
CA ALA A 62 2.09 -13.91 1.08
C ALA A 62 1.23 -13.61 2.32
N THR A 63 1.62 -12.64 3.15
CA THR A 63 0.91 -12.28 4.40
C THR A 63 -0.05 -11.11 4.22
N VAL A 64 0.34 -10.10 3.44
CA VAL A 64 -0.41 -8.88 3.18
C VAL A 64 -0.53 -8.74 1.67
N SER A 65 -1.73 -8.95 1.15
CA SER A 65 -1.97 -8.88 -0.29
C SER A 65 -1.66 -7.50 -0.85
N VAL A 66 -1.24 -7.46 -2.12
CA VAL A 66 -0.96 -6.22 -2.86
C VAL A 66 -2.17 -5.27 -2.87
N ASP A 67 -3.39 -5.82 -2.93
CA ASP A 67 -4.63 -5.04 -2.83
C ASP A 67 -4.71 -4.29 -1.50
N ILE A 68 -4.49 -4.97 -0.36
CA ILE A 68 -4.52 -4.33 0.95
C ILE A 68 -3.40 -3.28 1.07
N GLN A 69 -2.18 -3.59 0.62
CA GLN A 69 -1.08 -2.62 0.63
C GLN A 69 -1.45 -1.36 -0.18
N SER A 70 -2.05 -1.54 -1.37
CA SER A 70 -2.51 -0.44 -2.23
C SER A 70 -3.63 0.39 -1.57
N LYS A 71 -4.59 -0.25 -0.89
CA LYS A 71 -5.65 0.46 -0.16
C LYS A 71 -5.08 1.28 0.99
N ILE A 72 -4.21 0.68 1.80
CA ILE A 72 -3.55 1.36 2.93
C ILE A 72 -2.71 2.54 2.44
N ARG A 73 -1.97 2.41 1.33
CA ARG A 73 -1.22 3.51 0.73
C ARG A 73 -2.11 4.71 0.38
N LYS A 74 -3.27 4.48 -0.25
CA LYS A 74 -4.19 5.58 -0.62
C LYS A 74 -4.74 6.28 0.62
N ILE A 75 -5.16 5.49 1.62
CA ILE A 75 -5.66 6.03 2.90
C ILE A 75 -4.54 6.84 3.59
N HIS A 76 -3.35 6.28 3.71
CA HIS A 76 -2.19 6.94 4.31
C HIS A 76 -1.87 8.27 3.63
N TRP A 77 -1.86 8.30 2.30
CA TRP A 77 -1.58 9.52 1.54
C TRP A 77 -2.62 10.60 1.84
N VAL A 78 -3.92 10.28 1.80
CA VAL A 78 -4.99 11.25 2.08
C VAL A 78 -4.94 11.76 3.52
N LEU A 79 -4.76 10.87 4.50
CA LEU A 79 -4.72 11.26 5.91
C LEU A 79 -3.50 12.14 6.25
N ASN A 80 -2.39 12.00 5.52
CA ASN A 80 -1.18 12.82 5.72
C ASN A 80 -1.09 14.04 4.78
N CYS A 81 -1.99 14.18 3.81
CA CYS A 81 -1.99 15.29 2.86
C CYS A 81 -2.31 16.62 3.55
N LYS A 82 -1.51 17.68 3.38
CA LYS A 82 -1.74 18.98 4.05
C LYS A 82 -2.75 19.88 3.31
N GLU A 83 -3.26 19.43 2.18
CA GLU A 83 -4.12 20.21 1.30
C GLU A 83 -5.59 20.17 1.74
N ASN A 84 -6.31 21.26 1.47
CA ASN A 84 -7.70 21.46 1.91
C ASN A 84 -8.68 20.40 1.35
N PHE A 85 -8.41 19.86 0.15
CA PHE A 85 -9.29 18.86 -0.46
C PHE A 85 -9.39 17.56 0.37
N ALA A 86 -8.42 17.28 1.26
CA ALA A 86 -8.42 16.11 2.13
C ALA A 86 -9.14 16.34 3.46
N GLU A 87 -9.45 17.59 3.83
CA GLU A 87 -9.94 17.95 5.16
C GLU A 87 -11.25 17.27 5.54
N ASN A 88 -12.20 17.16 4.60
CA ASN A 88 -13.49 16.53 4.90
C ASN A 88 -13.32 15.05 5.28
N VAL A 89 -12.47 14.31 4.57
CA VAL A 89 -12.18 12.90 4.86
C VAL A 89 -11.43 12.76 6.17
N LYS A 90 -10.46 13.64 6.43
CA LYS A 90 -9.74 13.69 7.70
C LYS A 90 -10.66 13.95 8.89
N ARG A 91 -11.59 14.91 8.75
CA ARG A 91 -12.58 15.24 9.77
C ARG A 91 -13.51 14.06 10.05
N LYS A 92 -14.08 13.45 9.01
CA LYS A 92 -14.89 12.21 9.17
C LYS A 92 -14.10 11.11 9.89
N TYR A 93 -12.82 10.95 9.55
CA TYR A 93 -11.94 9.97 10.17
C TYR A 93 -11.68 10.27 11.65
N SER A 94 -11.34 11.51 12.00
CA SER A 94 -11.09 11.92 13.39
C SER A 94 -12.35 11.86 14.26
N GLU A 95 -13.51 12.19 13.69
CA GLU A 95 -14.83 12.10 14.33
C GLU A 95 -15.39 10.67 14.34
N LYS A 96 -14.63 9.69 13.86
CA LYS A 96 -14.98 8.28 13.81
C LYS A 96 -16.32 7.97 13.11
N GLN A 97 -16.61 8.68 12.02
CA GLN A 97 -17.89 8.58 11.28
C GLN A 97 -17.97 7.40 10.30
N TYR A 98 -16.87 6.73 10.00
CA TYR A 98 -16.86 5.54 9.14
C TYR A 98 -17.26 4.27 9.92
N THR A 99 -18.06 3.43 9.26
CA THR A 99 -18.52 2.14 9.80
C THR A 99 -17.74 0.96 9.23
N SER A 100 -17.09 1.13 8.07
CA SER A 100 -16.31 0.08 7.43
C SER A 100 -14.99 0.57 6.84
N PHE A 101 -14.04 -0.35 6.69
CA PHE A 101 -12.77 -0.09 5.98
C PHE A 101 -13.00 0.28 4.51
N PHE A 102 -14.05 -0.26 3.91
CA PHE A 102 -14.40 -0.01 2.51
C PHE A 102 -14.81 1.45 2.29
N ASP A 103 -15.57 2.03 3.21
CA ASP A 103 -16.03 3.42 3.11
C ASP A 103 -14.86 4.41 3.23
N ILE A 104 -13.96 4.16 4.20
CA ILE A 104 -12.71 4.94 4.35
C ILE A 104 -11.91 4.89 3.06
N TYR A 105 -11.73 3.68 2.52
CA TYR A 105 -10.98 3.48 1.29
C TYR A 105 -11.61 4.21 0.10
N ASN A 106 -12.93 4.15 -0.08
CA ASN A 106 -13.59 4.76 -1.23
C ASN A 106 -13.46 6.29 -1.23
N ASP A 107 -13.72 6.91 -0.08
CA ASP A 107 -13.54 8.36 0.09
C ASP A 107 -12.08 8.75 -0.21
N CYS A 108 -11.11 8.02 0.35
CA CYS A 108 -9.69 8.28 0.09
C CYS A 108 -9.29 8.01 -1.37
N LYS A 109 -9.87 6.99 -2.00
CA LYS A 109 -9.57 6.59 -3.37
C LYS A 109 -9.94 7.69 -4.34
N ILE A 110 -11.11 8.31 -4.19
CA ILE A 110 -11.58 9.39 -5.07
C ILE A 110 -10.56 10.54 -5.03
N ILE A 111 -10.25 11.02 -3.82
CA ILE A 111 -9.28 12.10 -3.62
C ILE A 111 -7.90 11.74 -4.19
N TYR A 112 -7.41 10.53 -3.90
CA TYR A 112 -6.13 10.07 -4.41
C TYR A 112 -6.11 10.05 -5.95
N GLN A 113 -7.19 9.63 -6.60
CA GLN A 113 -7.27 9.54 -8.06
C GLN A 113 -7.32 10.90 -8.76
N GLU A 114 -7.82 11.92 -8.08
CA GLU A 114 -7.97 13.28 -8.61
C GLU A 114 -6.72 14.14 -8.33
N HIS A 115 -6.06 13.92 -7.20
CA HIS A 115 -5.05 14.85 -6.69
C HIS A 115 -3.66 14.27 -6.47
N CYS A 116 -3.46 12.94 -6.48
CA CYS A 116 -2.12 12.38 -6.31
C CYS A 116 -1.28 12.61 -7.58
N PRO A 117 -0.19 13.41 -7.54
CA PRO A 117 0.58 13.75 -8.74
C PRO A 117 1.08 12.52 -9.48
N ASN A 118 1.70 11.57 -8.77
CA ASN A 118 2.23 10.33 -9.35
C ASN A 118 1.13 9.49 -10.04
N TYR A 119 -0.10 9.49 -9.49
CA TYR A 119 -1.21 8.80 -10.12
C TYR A 119 -1.73 9.56 -11.34
N CYS A 120 -1.85 10.87 -11.25
CA CYS A 120 -2.27 11.75 -12.34
C CYS A 120 -1.29 11.70 -13.51
N GLU A 121 0.01 11.72 -13.25
CA GLU A 121 1.09 11.58 -14.23
C GLU A 121 1.09 10.19 -14.88
N ALA A 122 0.98 9.11 -14.08
CA ALA A 122 0.88 7.76 -14.62
C ALA A 122 -0.37 7.61 -15.51
N LYS A 123 -1.51 8.15 -15.09
CA LYS A 123 -2.76 8.13 -15.86
C LYS A 123 -2.64 8.97 -17.13
N ALA A 124 -2.04 10.16 -17.07
CA ALA A 124 -1.79 11.04 -18.21
C ALA A 124 -0.85 10.38 -19.24
N THR A 125 0.17 9.68 -18.74
CA THR A 125 1.08 8.89 -19.58
C THR A 125 0.30 7.78 -20.28
N VAL A 126 -0.51 6.98 -19.56
CA VAL A 126 -1.31 5.89 -20.14
C VAL A 126 -2.43 6.39 -21.06
N SER A 127 -3.00 7.57 -20.82
CA SER A 127 -4.07 8.12 -21.65
C SER A 127 -3.57 8.74 -22.95
N SER A 128 -2.28 9.07 -23.05
CA SER A 128 -1.63 9.48 -24.30
C SER A 128 -1.61 8.35 -25.33
N GLU A 129 -1.67 8.69 -26.62
CA GLU A 129 -1.72 7.71 -27.72
C GLU A 129 -0.47 6.80 -27.75
N ASN A 130 0.68 7.35 -27.34
CA ASN A 130 1.93 6.60 -27.16
C ASN A 130 1.93 5.72 -25.91
N GLY A 131 1.37 6.18 -24.78
CA GLY A 131 1.30 5.36 -23.57
C GLY A 131 0.29 4.21 -23.65
N ARG A 132 -0.81 4.36 -24.41
CA ARG A 132 -1.73 3.24 -24.72
C ARG A 132 -1.04 2.13 -25.50
N ARG A 133 -0.15 2.48 -26.43
CA ARG A 133 0.62 1.51 -27.24
C ARG A 133 1.65 0.77 -26.38
N VAL A 134 2.36 1.47 -25.50
CA VAL A 134 3.33 0.85 -24.56
C VAL A 134 2.62 -0.04 -23.55
N HIS A 135 1.47 0.39 -23.01
CA HIS A 135 0.71 -0.43 -22.06
C HIS A 135 0.13 -1.69 -22.73
N LYS A 136 -0.45 -1.59 -23.93
CA LYS A 136 -0.91 -2.77 -24.69
C LYS A 136 0.23 -3.73 -25.04
N LYS A 137 1.42 -3.20 -25.33
CA LYS A 137 2.60 -4.03 -25.66
C LYS A 137 3.09 -4.79 -24.42
N LYS A 138 3.18 -4.13 -23.26
CA LYS A 138 3.55 -4.78 -21.98
C LYS A 138 2.52 -5.80 -21.48
N THR A 139 1.22 -5.53 -21.64
CA THR A 139 0.18 -6.51 -21.26
C THR A 139 0.26 -7.77 -22.13
N LYS A 140 0.55 -7.62 -23.44
CA LYS A 140 0.78 -8.77 -24.33
C LYS A 140 2.11 -9.49 -24.08
N GLU A 141 3.17 -8.77 -23.71
CA GLU A 141 4.46 -9.39 -23.34
C GLU A 141 4.34 -10.19 -22.03
N ASN A 142 3.49 -9.75 -21.08
CA ASN A 142 3.21 -10.50 -19.85
C ASN A 142 2.31 -11.73 -20.07
N GLU A 143 1.40 -11.71 -21.04
CA GLU A 143 0.60 -12.89 -21.42
C GLU A 143 1.43 -13.95 -22.17
N VAL A 144 2.53 -13.56 -22.82
CA VAL A 144 3.45 -14.48 -23.53
C VAL A 144 4.61 -14.94 -22.62
N GLY A 145 4.86 -14.23 -21.51
CA GLY A 145 5.91 -14.52 -20.53
C GLY A 145 5.49 -15.38 -19.32
N GLU A 146 4.29 -15.96 -19.30
CA GLU A 146 3.79 -16.81 -18.20
C GLU A 146 4.55 -18.14 -17.99
N ASN A 147 5.75 -18.30 -18.55
CA ASN A 147 6.57 -19.50 -18.35
C ASN A 147 7.97 -19.28 -17.78
N GLN A 148 8.39 -18.06 -17.43
CA GLN A 148 9.60 -17.86 -16.62
C GLN A 148 9.74 -16.40 -16.16
N ILE A 149 9.96 -16.24 -14.84
CA ILE A 149 10.37 -15.02 -14.13
C ILE A 149 9.20 -14.13 -13.67
N GLY A 150 8.82 -14.32 -12.40
CA GLY A 150 7.90 -13.44 -11.67
C GLY A 150 8.49 -12.04 -11.52
N ASP A 151 7.85 -11.10 -12.21
CA ASP A 151 8.36 -9.75 -12.42
C ASP A 151 8.38 -8.87 -11.16
N ALA A 152 9.61 -8.49 -10.78
CA ALA A 152 9.94 -7.41 -9.86
C ALA A 152 9.78 -6.01 -10.49
N ASN A 153 9.12 -5.88 -11.65
CA ASN A 153 9.22 -4.69 -12.51
C ASN A 153 8.17 -3.59 -12.26
N PHE A 154 7.37 -3.66 -11.18
CA PHE A 154 6.56 -2.51 -10.74
C PHE A 154 7.31 -1.56 -9.79
N TYR A 155 8.42 -2.01 -9.17
CA TYR A 155 9.17 -1.22 -8.20
C TYR A 155 10.26 -0.32 -8.83
N MET A 156 10.73 -0.62 -10.04
CA MET A 156 11.83 0.11 -10.68
C MET A 156 11.42 1.45 -11.33
N LEU A 157 10.13 1.71 -11.59
CA LEU A 157 9.71 3.00 -12.13
C LEU A 157 9.62 4.11 -11.06
N TYR A 158 9.70 3.76 -9.77
CA TYR A 158 9.52 4.71 -8.66
C TYR A 158 10.82 5.18 -7.98
N MET A 159 11.98 4.64 -8.37
CA MET A 159 13.29 5.04 -7.81
C MET A 159 14.11 5.96 -8.75
N LEU A 160 13.57 6.30 -9.93
CA LEU A 160 14.32 7.03 -10.98
C LEU A 160 13.83 8.47 -11.22
N VAL A 161 13.08 9.06 -10.30
CA VAL A 161 12.70 10.49 -10.32
C VAL A 161 13.08 11.16 -8.99
N ILE A 162 14.28 10.88 -8.51
CA ILE A 162 15.01 11.75 -7.58
C ILE A 162 16.46 11.82 -8.07
N VAL A 163 16.71 12.72 -9.01
CA VAL A 163 17.96 13.49 -9.12
C VAL A 163 17.56 14.89 -9.57
#